data_AF-A0A4Q9VMJ6-F1
#
_entry.id   AF-A0A4Q9VMJ6-F1
#
_cell.length_a   1.000
_cell.length_b   1.000
_cell.length_c   1.000
_cell.angle_alpha   90.00
_cell.angle_beta   90.00
_cell.angle_gamma   90.00
#
_symmetry.space_group_name_H-M   'P 1'
#
loop_
_entity.id
_entity.type
_entity.pdbx_description
1 polymer ?
#
loop_
_entity_poly.entity_id
_entity_poly.type
_entity_poly.pdbx_seq_one_letter_code
_entity_poly.pdbx_strand_id
1 'polypeptide(L)'
;MRSPTRTETLPDVPWLIPMSFMCRQVAMISARRGRCDRSGREADIGVSNSSVRARIGRKTRLPTSGQQGQSILMLCSTVNCKVDGEGGGPIMATRTKSSGLSARIDRGAKPSVTPRPGEYQCDPLLWASWLYHHDEMTQSQIADLMGVSRATVVNYLQQAREQHYVKVVVRPELLNTIDLAQRLKSAFGLGECMVIPSDGGLRPPSERIGRAGAQYLDQELSNGDVLGVAWGHTVLALAENLPEKIMPESSVVQVIGSQRGAYDGFTAEECVAFIARRLHARSINLHAPASLSSAALRDALLLEPTIQEQFTRIRSCNKLLFGICTVKTNSLVFASGLISVEESKYFIAKGAVGVIAGRFYDAQGKWIRGTMDDRMIGITLDDVLKVPTRIAVAGGPDKTDAILGALRGGLPTALITDEPTARNILNRL
;
A
#
# COMPACT_ATOMS: atom_id res chain seq x y z
N MET A 1 -32.40 -41.25 -57.10
CA MET A 1 -33.41 -41.37 -56.02
C MET A 1 -32.70 -41.58 -54.69
N ARG A 2 -32.97 -40.68 -53.74
CA ARG A 2 -32.89 -40.74 -52.25
C ARG A 2 -31.57 -41.00 -51.49
N SER A 3 -31.27 -40.02 -50.63
CA SER A 3 -30.45 -40.01 -49.39
C SER A 3 -31.11 -40.83 -48.25
N PRO A 4 -30.43 -41.07 -47.09
CA PRO A 4 -30.34 -40.14 -45.92
C PRO A 4 -28.96 -40.11 -45.20
N THR A 5 -28.40 -38.97 -44.79
CA THR A 5 -28.37 -38.24 -43.48
C THR A 5 -27.68 -38.89 -42.25
N ARG A 6 -26.71 -38.11 -41.72
CA ARG A 6 -25.90 -38.23 -40.47
C ARG A 6 -26.70 -38.09 -39.17
N THR A 7 -26.15 -38.63 -38.07
CA THR A 7 -26.06 -37.98 -36.74
C THR A 7 -24.99 -38.68 -35.89
N GLU A 8 -23.96 -37.95 -35.46
CA GLU A 8 -23.00 -38.34 -34.42
C GLU A 8 -23.11 -37.39 -33.23
N THR A 9 -22.91 -37.96 -32.05
CA THR A 9 -23.29 -37.51 -30.70
C THR A 9 -22.26 -36.60 -30.03
N LEU A 10 -22.74 -35.53 -29.37
CA LEU A 10 -22.02 -34.75 -28.35
C LEU A 10 -22.42 -35.27 -26.94
N PRO A 11 -21.51 -35.32 -25.94
CA PRO A 11 -21.88 -35.56 -24.55
C PRO A 11 -22.18 -34.27 -23.78
N ASP A 12 -23.11 -34.42 -22.83
CA ASP A 12 -23.83 -33.42 -22.03
C ASP A 12 -22.99 -32.58 -21.06
N VAL A 13 -23.40 -31.32 -20.88
CA VAL A 13 -22.97 -30.38 -19.83
C VAL A 13 -24.18 -30.04 -18.96
N PRO A 14 -24.20 -30.34 -17.63
CA PRO A 14 -25.30 -29.92 -16.78
C PRO A 14 -25.04 -28.52 -16.20
N TRP A 15 -25.89 -27.58 -16.60
CA TRP A 15 -26.10 -26.29 -15.94
C TRP A 15 -27.03 -26.47 -14.74
N LEU A 16 -26.63 -26.05 -13.54
CA LEU A 16 -27.54 -25.68 -12.43
C LEU A 16 -26.86 -24.68 -11.51
N ILE A 17 -27.37 -23.44 -11.53
CA ILE A 17 -27.02 -22.30 -10.66
C ILE A 17 -28.02 -22.29 -9.49
N PRO A 18 -27.59 -22.24 -8.22
CA PRO A 18 -28.46 -21.83 -7.12
C PRO A 18 -28.51 -20.29 -7.06
N MET A 19 -29.70 -19.77 -7.28
CA MET A 19 -30.07 -18.36 -7.17
C MET A 19 -30.29 -18.00 -5.69
N SER A 20 -29.21 -17.71 -4.95
CA SER A 20 -29.26 -17.07 -3.64
C SER A 20 -27.97 -16.26 -3.39
N PHE A 21 -28.12 -15.01 -2.92
CA PHE A 21 -27.11 -13.95 -2.76
C PHE A 21 -27.03 -12.89 -3.88
N MET A 22 -28.18 -12.36 -4.29
CA MET A 22 -28.27 -11.01 -4.85
C MET A 22 -29.42 -10.26 -4.20
N CYS A 23 -29.24 -9.84 -2.94
CA CYS A 23 -30.06 -8.81 -2.27
C CYS A 23 -29.49 -8.45 -0.89
N ARG A 24 -28.34 -7.75 -0.86
CA ARG A 24 -27.88 -7.01 0.35
C ARG A 24 -26.71 -6.04 0.07
N GLN A 25 -26.80 -5.22 -0.98
CA GLN A 25 -25.93 -4.02 -1.07
C GLN A 25 -26.48 -2.91 -1.98
N VAL A 26 -27.77 -2.60 -1.87
CA VAL A 26 -28.36 -1.33 -2.32
C VAL A 26 -29.35 -0.88 -1.25
N ALA A 27 -28.84 -0.41 -0.11
CA ALA A 27 -29.63 0.30 0.91
C ALA A 27 -28.71 0.92 1.98
N MET A 28 -27.99 1.98 1.65
CA MET A 28 -27.74 3.12 2.54
C MET A 28 -26.97 4.21 1.78
N ILE A 29 -27.34 5.47 2.02
CA ILE A 29 -26.89 6.71 1.36
C ILE A 29 -27.66 7.06 0.07
N SER A 30 -28.96 7.23 0.23
CA SER A 30 -29.75 8.22 -0.53
C SER A 30 -30.96 8.62 0.31
N ALA A 31 -30.74 9.41 1.35
CA ALA A 31 -31.81 10.09 2.08
C ALA A 31 -31.27 11.33 2.80
N ARG A 32 -31.18 12.45 2.06
CA ARG A 32 -31.45 13.78 2.64
C ARG A 32 -32.32 14.57 1.67
N ARG A 33 -33.55 14.82 2.16
CA ARG A 33 -34.49 15.92 1.85
C ARG A 33 -35.36 15.76 0.60
N GLY A 34 -36.63 15.42 0.85
CA GLY A 34 -37.74 15.55 -0.09
C GLY A 34 -39.08 15.22 0.57
N ARG A 35 -39.67 16.24 1.20
CA ARG A 35 -41.03 16.43 1.75
C ARG A 35 -42.15 15.40 1.43
N CYS A 36 -42.96 15.16 2.48
CA CYS A 36 -44.32 14.61 2.53
C CYS A 36 -45.16 14.70 1.25
N ASP A 37 -45.92 13.63 0.97
CA ASP A 37 -47.38 13.75 0.99
C ASP A 37 -48.11 12.44 1.35
N ARG A 38 -49.32 12.62 1.87
CA ARG A 38 -50.25 11.65 2.46
C ARG A 38 -50.88 10.71 1.43
N SER A 39 -51.12 9.45 1.81
CA SER A 39 -52.44 8.79 1.81
C SER A 39 -52.27 7.27 1.94
N GLY A 40 -53.15 6.66 2.73
CA GLY A 40 -52.95 5.35 3.32
C GLY A 40 -53.32 4.15 2.46
N ARG A 41 -53.00 2.98 2.98
CA ARG A 41 -53.94 1.91 3.36
C ARG A 41 -53.16 0.74 3.97
N GLU A 42 -53.69 0.25 5.07
CA GLU A 42 -53.29 -0.98 5.76
C GLU A 42 -53.46 -2.20 4.86
N ALA A 43 -52.57 -3.17 5.02
CA ALA A 43 -52.86 -4.58 4.79
C ALA A 43 -52.01 -5.42 5.75
N ASP A 44 -52.66 -5.85 6.84
CA ASP A 44 -52.21 -6.92 7.72
C ASP A 44 -52.13 -8.25 6.97
N ILE A 45 -51.01 -8.96 7.10
CA ILE A 45 -50.98 -10.42 7.05
C ILE A 45 -49.99 -10.89 8.12
N GLY A 46 -50.52 -11.34 9.25
CA GLY A 46 -49.79 -12.16 10.20
C GLY A 46 -49.88 -13.64 9.86
N VAL A 47 -48.77 -14.37 10.01
CA VAL A 47 -48.78 -15.81 10.32
C VAL A 47 -47.68 -16.09 11.32
N SER A 48 -48.05 -16.87 12.33
CA SER A 48 -47.37 -17.21 13.56
C SER A 48 -46.72 -18.62 13.51
N ASN A 49 -45.93 -18.88 14.56
CA ASN A 49 -45.50 -20.19 15.10
C ASN A 49 -44.41 -20.93 14.30
N SER A 50 -43.42 -21.61 14.90
CA SER A 50 -43.16 -21.99 16.29
C SER A 50 -41.74 -22.60 16.42
N SER A 51 -41.16 -22.42 17.61
CA SER A 51 -40.06 -23.12 18.30
C SER A 51 -39.66 -24.55 17.88
N VAL A 52 -38.35 -24.87 17.94
CA VAL A 52 -37.72 -26.02 18.65
C VAL A 52 -36.23 -25.72 18.94
N ARG A 53 -35.72 -26.25 20.06
CA ARG A 53 -34.44 -26.00 20.76
C ARG A 53 -33.46 -27.19 20.66
N ALA A 54 -32.17 -26.91 20.93
CA ALA A 54 -31.08 -27.80 21.40
C ALA A 54 -30.42 -28.73 20.34
N ARG A 55 -29.12 -29.10 20.36
CA ARG A 55 -28.13 -29.33 21.44
C ARG A 55 -26.74 -29.61 20.80
N ILE A 56 -25.62 -29.47 21.54
CA ILE A 56 -24.30 -30.18 21.54
C ILE A 56 -23.31 -29.23 22.26
N GLY A 57 -22.44 -29.55 23.22
CA GLY A 57 -22.07 -30.79 23.91
C GLY A 57 -20.55 -30.81 24.22
N ARG A 58 -20.20 -30.99 25.52
CA ARG A 58 -18.89 -31.35 26.16
C ARG A 58 -17.89 -30.21 26.47
N LYS A 59 -17.48 -29.94 27.72
CA LYS A 59 -16.86 -30.69 28.85
C LYS A 59 -15.31 -30.68 28.86
N THR A 60 -14.80 -30.09 29.93
CA THR A 60 -13.42 -29.85 30.39
C THR A 60 -12.72 -31.10 30.96
N ARG A 61 -11.38 -31.10 30.94
CA ARG A 61 -10.48 -31.65 31.98
C ARG A 61 -9.04 -31.12 31.83
N LEU A 62 -8.46 -30.68 32.95
CA LEU A 62 -7.04 -30.37 33.19
C LEU A 62 -6.26 -31.65 33.54
N PRO A 63 -4.92 -31.61 33.50
CA PRO A 63 -4.14 -31.71 34.74
C PRO A 63 -2.91 -30.77 34.83
N THR A 64 -2.23 -30.88 35.96
CA THR A 64 -1.39 -29.93 36.71
C THR A 64 0.13 -29.98 36.48
N SER A 65 0.77 -28.85 36.86
CA SER A 65 2.10 -28.63 37.49
C SER A 65 3.42 -28.83 36.72
N GLY A 66 4.29 -27.81 36.75
CA GLY A 66 5.75 -27.96 36.59
C GLY A 66 6.55 -26.71 36.15
N GLN A 67 6.92 -25.86 37.12
CA GLN A 67 8.14 -25.01 37.20
C GLN A 67 8.42 -23.81 36.26
N GLN A 68 8.54 -22.65 36.95
CA GLN A 68 9.57 -21.60 36.90
C GLN A 68 9.73 -20.68 35.68
N GLY A 69 9.44 -19.40 35.91
CA GLY A 69 9.85 -18.26 35.10
C GLY A 69 9.16 -16.98 35.58
N GLN A 70 9.72 -16.32 36.60
CA GLN A 70 9.21 -15.05 37.11
C GLN A 70 9.33 -13.95 36.03
N SER A 71 8.22 -13.30 35.71
CA SER A 71 8.19 -11.99 35.06
C SER A 71 7.10 -11.18 35.75
N ILE A 72 7.54 -10.13 36.43
CA ILE A 72 6.69 -9.19 37.16
C ILE A 72 5.98 -8.31 36.12
N LEU A 73 4.67 -8.52 35.96
CA LEU A 73 3.76 -7.54 35.34
C LEU A 73 2.75 -7.15 36.42
N MET A 74 2.84 -5.91 36.91
CA MET A 74 1.79 -5.31 37.73
C MET A 74 0.65 -4.85 36.82
N LEU A 75 -0.50 -5.51 36.92
CA LEU A 75 -1.80 -5.05 36.46
C LEU A 75 -2.62 -4.70 37.70
N CYS A 76 -2.88 -3.41 37.92
CA CYS A 76 -3.74 -2.92 38.98
C CYS A 76 -5.19 -2.87 38.48
N SER A 77 -5.98 -3.87 38.85
CA SER A 77 -7.44 -3.80 39.04
C SER A 77 -7.71 -2.94 40.30
N THR A 78 -8.78 -2.17 40.53
CA THR A 78 -10.18 -2.15 40.07
C THR A 78 -10.80 -0.96 40.80
N VAL A 79 -11.75 -0.23 40.21
CA VAL A 79 -12.84 0.37 41.02
C VAL A 79 -14.16 0.07 40.35
N ASN A 80 -15.02 -0.57 41.14
CA ASN A 80 -16.31 -1.11 40.82
C ASN A 80 -17.37 0.01 40.87
N CYS A 81 -18.23 0.08 39.86
CA CYS A 81 -19.44 0.90 39.89
C CYS A 81 -20.51 0.21 40.75
N LYS A 82 -21.20 0.97 41.59
CA LYS A 82 -22.46 0.57 42.22
C LYS A 82 -23.45 1.73 42.09
N VAL A 83 -24.60 1.43 41.47
CA VAL A 83 -25.76 2.30 41.29
C VAL A 83 -26.68 2.10 42.49
N ASP A 84 -27.37 3.17 42.94
CA ASP A 84 -28.81 3.22 43.24
C ASP A 84 -29.17 4.50 44.03
N GLY A 85 -30.29 5.15 43.68
CA GLY A 85 -31.01 6.08 44.56
C GLY A 85 -31.55 7.35 43.91
N GLU A 86 -32.85 7.36 43.63
CA GLU A 86 -33.68 8.46 43.12
C GLU A 86 -33.83 9.66 44.08
N GLY A 87 -34.16 10.84 43.55
CA GLY A 87 -34.68 11.98 44.32
C GLY A 87 -34.55 13.33 43.61
N GLY A 88 -35.62 13.78 42.95
CA GLY A 88 -35.67 15.02 42.15
C GLY A 88 -35.97 16.31 42.92
N GLY A 89 -35.80 17.45 42.23
CA GLY A 89 -36.33 18.77 42.60
C GLY A 89 -35.44 19.96 42.19
N PRO A 90 -35.87 20.86 41.29
CA PRO A 90 -35.08 22.01 40.81
C PRO A 90 -35.52 23.35 41.43
N ILE A 91 -34.62 24.31 41.68
CA ILE A 91 -34.98 25.74 41.84
C ILE A 91 -33.96 26.67 41.17
N MET A 92 -34.53 27.68 40.54
CA MET A 92 -34.03 28.72 39.63
C MET A 92 -32.87 29.61 40.09
N ALA A 93 -32.25 30.16 39.05
CA ALA A 93 -31.29 31.26 39.01
C ALA A 93 -31.78 32.60 39.62
N THR A 94 -30.83 33.35 40.18
CA THR A 94 -30.85 34.82 40.13
C THR A 94 -29.47 35.37 39.73
N ARG A 95 -29.49 36.33 38.81
CA ARG A 95 -28.36 37.07 38.23
C ARG A 95 -27.81 38.08 39.24
N THR A 96 -26.49 38.24 39.29
CA THR A 96 -25.85 39.54 39.59
C THR A 96 -24.58 39.76 38.77
N LYS A 97 -24.73 40.74 37.86
CA LYS A 97 -23.79 41.62 37.17
C LYS A 97 -22.27 41.35 37.22
N SER A 98 -21.75 41.23 35.99
CA SER A 98 -20.38 41.53 35.57
C SER A 98 -19.93 42.94 35.96
N SER A 99 -18.74 43.04 36.55
CA SER A 99 -17.85 44.19 36.39
C SER A 99 -16.50 43.65 35.95
N GLY A 100 -16.04 44.12 34.79
CA GLY A 100 -14.77 43.71 34.22
C GLY A 100 -13.60 44.27 35.02
N LEU A 101 -12.57 43.46 35.17
CA LEU A 101 -11.22 43.96 35.44
C LEU A 101 -10.26 43.18 34.55
N SER A 102 -9.82 43.86 33.49
CA SER A 102 -8.66 43.48 32.68
C SER A 102 -7.44 43.45 33.59
N ALA A 103 -6.95 42.26 33.91
CA ALA A 103 -5.68 42.09 34.61
C ALA A 103 -4.58 41.89 33.57
N ARG A 104 -3.65 42.84 33.61
CA ARG A 104 -2.44 42.96 32.79
C ARG A 104 -1.62 41.66 32.80
N ILE A 105 -1.12 41.28 31.62
CA ILE A 105 -0.07 40.26 31.49
C ILE A 105 1.19 40.84 32.12
N ASP A 106 1.53 40.34 33.30
CA ASP A 106 2.76 40.68 33.99
C ASP A 106 3.94 39.97 33.30
N ARG A 107 4.60 40.68 32.37
CA ARG A 107 5.86 40.24 31.77
C ARG A 107 6.99 40.51 32.77
N GLY A 108 7.07 39.70 33.82
CA GLY A 108 8.05 39.94 34.89
C GLY A 108 8.40 38.75 35.79
N ALA A 109 7.78 37.59 35.62
CA ALA A 109 8.15 36.42 36.41
C ALA A 109 9.34 35.70 35.77
N LYS A 110 10.52 35.77 36.39
CA LYS A 110 11.62 34.84 36.09
C LYS A 110 11.09 33.42 36.26
N PRO A 111 11.39 32.48 35.34
CA PRO A 111 10.97 31.09 35.53
C PRO A 111 11.52 30.58 36.86
N SER A 112 10.62 30.09 37.71
CA SER A 112 10.98 29.47 38.98
C SER A 112 11.88 28.28 38.69
N VAL A 113 13.16 28.39 39.07
CA VAL A 113 14.14 27.31 38.98
C VAL A 113 13.55 26.10 39.68
N THR A 114 13.21 25.08 38.91
CA THR A 114 12.67 23.85 39.48
C THR A 114 13.82 23.15 40.18
N PRO A 115 13.68 22.78 41.47
CA PRO A 115 14.78 22.22 42.21
C PRO A 115 15.26 20.93 41.54
N ARG A 116 16.57 20.82 41.35
CA ARG A 116 17.22 19.63 40.80
C ARG A 116 16.79 18.42 41.63
N PRO A 117 16.19 17.38 41.03
CA PRO A 117 15.86 16.18 41.79
C PRO A 117 17.17 15.57 42.32
N GLY A 118 17.21 15.26 43.62
CA GLY A 118 18.41 14.74 44.31
C GLY A 118 18.91 13.41 43.75
N GLU A 119 18.08 12.75 42.94
CA GLU A 119 18.30 11.48 42.24
C GLU A 119 19.38 11.59 41.15
N TYR A 120 19.65 12.80 40.63
CA TYR A 120 20.62 13.03 39.55
C TYR A 120 22.04 13.38 40.02
N GLN A 121 22.36 13.19 41.31
CA GLN A 121 23.70 13.42 41.88
C GLN A 121 24.36 14.77 41.51
N CYS A 122 23.55 15.84 41.35
CA CYS A 122 24.03 17.15 40.89
C CYS A 122 24.74 17.16 39.53
N ASP A 123 24.58 16.12 38.69
CA ASP A 123 25.21 16.08 37.37
C ASP A 123 24.36 16.84 36.33
N PRO A 124 24.83 18.02 35.84
CA PRO A 124 24.08 18.80 34.87
C PRO A 124 23.95 18.12 33.50
N LEU A 125 24.84 17.19 33.14
CA LEU A 125 24.81 16.42 31.90
C LEU A 125 23.67 15.42 31.90
N LEU A 126 23.55 14.68 33.01
CA LEU A 126 22.49 13.69 33.21
C LEU A 126 21.12 14.35 33.28
N TRP A 127 21.00 15.45 34.02
CA TRP A 127 19.74 16.18 34.15
C TRP A 127 19.28 16.80 32.83
N ALA A 128 20.19 17.46 32.09
CA ALA A 128 19.87 17.99 30.75
C ALA A 128 19.45 16.87 29.78
N SER A 129 20.11 15.71 29.84
CA SER A 129 19.78 14.56 29.00
C SER A 129 18.41 13.98 29.31
N TRP A 130 18.02 13.89 30.59
CA TRP A 130 16.69 13.44 31.00
C TRP A 130 15.60 14.39 30.47
N LEU A 131 15.74 15.69 30.72
CA LEU A 131 14.75 16.68 30.29
C LEU A 131 14.57 16.69 28.76
N TYR A 132 15.65 16.43 28.01
CA TYR A 132 15.60 16.41 26.55
C TYR A 132 15.07 15.10 25.97
N HIS A 133 15.54 13.95 26.46
CA HIS A 133 15.23 12.64 25.87
C HIS A 133 14.03 11.93 26.52
N HIS A 134 13.75 12.18 27.79
CA HIS A 134 12.62 11.58 28.50
C HIS A 134 11.41 12.53 28.54
N ASP A 135 11.63 13.80 28.92
CA ASP A 135 10.55 14.79 29.05
C ASP A 135 10.25 15.56 27.74
N GLU A 136 10.96 15.26 26.65
CA GLU A 136 10.80 15.84 25.31
C GLU A 136 10.84 17.38 25.26
N MET A 137 11.50 18.02 26.23
CA MET A 137 11.58 19.47 26.29
C MET A 137 12.51 20.04 25.21
N THR A 138 12.18 21.22 24.68
CA THR A 138 13.09 21.95 23.79
C THR A 138 14.30 22.47 24.56
N GLN A 139 15.45 22.61 23.88
CA GLN A 139 16.68 23.14 24.48
C GLN A 139 16.50 24.51 25.15
N SER A 140 15.59 25.35 24.63
CA SER A 140 15.26 26.65 25.22
C SER A 140 14.49 26.49 26.54
N GLN A 141 13.50 25.61 26.59
CA GLN A 141 12.76 25.33 27.82
C GLN A 141 13.66 24.71 28.90
N ILE A 142 14.58 23.85 28.51
CA ILE A 142 15.60 23.27 29.41
C ILE A 142 16.52 24.36 29.94
N ALA A 143 16.94 25.30 29.09
CA ALA A 143 17.80 26.41 29.50
C ALA A 143 17.13 27.29 30.55
N ASP A 144 15.85 27.63 30.33
CA ASP A 144 15.02 28.38 31.28
C ASP A 144 14.85 27.62 32.61
N LEU A 145 14.63 26.31 32.55
CA LEU A 145 14.44 25.43 33.71
C LEU A 145 15.71 25.30 34.56
N MET A 146 16.85 25.10 33.89
CA MET A 146 18.16 24.89 34.53
C MET A 146 18.85 26.19 34.94
N GLY A 147 18.35 27.35 34.50
CA GLY A 147 18.95 28.66 34.76
C GLY A 147 20.27 28.87 34.03
N VAL A 148 20.44 28.30 32.82
CA VAL A 148 21.66 28.40 32.01
C VAL A 148 21.34 28.90 30.61
N SER A 149 22.35 29.19 29.80
CA SER A 149 22.12 29.57 28.40
C SER A 149 21.74 28.36 27.53
N ARG A 150 20.99 28.58 26.44
CA ARG A 150 20.69 27.54 25.45
C ARG A 150 21.97 26.89 24.90
N ALA A 151 23.04 27.67 24.69
CA ALA A 151 24.34 27.15 24.24
C ALA A 151 24.96 26.21 25.28
N THR A 152 24.80 26.50 26.57
CA THR A 152 25.23 25.63 27.66
C THR A 152 24.47 24.30 27.64
N VAL A 153 23.16 24.31 27.41
CA VAL A 153 22.36 23.08 27.26
C VAL A 153 22.80 22.24 26.06
N VAL A 154 23.08 22.88 24.92
CA VAL A 154 23.63 22.19 23.74
C VAL A 154 24.96 21.51 24.07
N ASN A 155 25.85 22.21 24.76
CA ASN A 155 27.13 21.65 25.21
C ASN A 155 26.94 20.50 26.20
N TYR A 156 25.98 20.60 27.12
CA TYR A 156 25.67 19.50 28.04
C TYR A 156 25.18 18.24 27.31
N LEU A 157 24.26 18.38 26.36
CA LEU A 157 23.78 17.26 25.55
C LEU A 157 24.88 16.65 24.69
N GLN A 158 25.79 17.48 24.16
CA GLN A 158 26.95 17.00 23.42
C GLN A 158 27.92 16.22 24.31
N GLN A 159 28.31 16.78 25.46
CA GLN A 159 29.20 16.12 26.41
C GLN A 159 28.58 14.84 26.98
N ALA A 160 27.26 14.80 27.20
CA ALA A 160 26.55 13.59 27.62
C ALA A 160 26.63 12.48 26.56
N ARG A 161 26.67 12.82 25.26
CA ARG A 161 26.90 11.85 24.18
C ARG A 161 28.36 11.38 24.14
N GLU A 162 29.31 12.30 24.28
CA GLU A 162 30.76 12.02 24.28
C GLU A 162 31.17 11.14 25.48
N GLN A 163 30.57 11.36 26.64
CA GLN A 163 30.80 10.59 27.87
C GLN A 163 29.90 9.35 28.00
N HIS A 164 29.13 9.02 26.97
CA HIS A 164 28.27 7.84 26.90
C HIS A 164 27.14 7.78 27.95
N TYR A 165 26.70 8.92 28.47
CA TYR A 165 25.50 9.02 29.34
C TYR A 165 24.23 8.72 28.54
N VAL A 166 24.26 9.02 27.24
CA VAL A 166 23.18 8.74 26.29
C VAL A 166 23.70 7.84 25.19
N LYS A 167 23.05 6.68 25.01
CA LYS A 167 23.27 5.78 23.88
C LYS A 167 22.07 5.83 22.95
N VAL A 168 22.26 6.34 21.74
CA VAL A 168 21.24 6.26 20.69
C VAL A 168 21.34 4.89 20.04
N VAL A 169 20.36 4.03 20.31
CA VAL A 169 20.27 2.70 19.68
C VAL A 169 19.27 2.77 18.54
N VAL A 170 19.75 2.71 17.31
CA VAL A 170 18.90 2.46 16.15
C VAL A 170 18.69 0.95 16.04
N ARG A 171 17.43 0.53 15.88
CA ARG A 171 17.07 -0.88 15.69
C ARG A 171 17.91 -1.50 14.54
N PRO A 172 18.73 -2.54 14.79
CA PRO A 172 19.62 -3.13 13.78
C PRO A 172 18.91 -3.56 12.50
N GLU A 173 17.64 -3.94 12.61
CA GLU A 173 16.80 -4.36 11.49
C GLU A 173 16.60 -3.22 10.47
N LEU A 174 16.49 -1.98 10.94
CA LEU A 174 16.37 -0.78 10.09
C LEU A 174 17.69 -0.41 9.42
N LEU A 175 18.82 -0.63 10.10
CA LEU A 175 20.15 -0.40 9.52
C LEU A 175 20.45 -1.43 8.42
N ASN A 176 20.07 -2.69 8.63
CA ASN A 176 20.25 -3.74 7.63
C ASN A 176 19.50 -3.44 6.33
N THR A 177 18.26 -2.95 6.41
CA THR A 177 17.50 -2.60 5.19
C THR A 177 18.11 -1.42 4.45
N ILE A 178 18.68 -0.45 5.16
CA ILE A 178 19.39 0.68 4.56
C ILE A 178 20.66 0.19 3.85
N ASP A 179 21.46 -0.67 4.48
CA ASP A 179 22.65 -1.27 3.86
C ASP A 179 22.30 -2.04 2.58
N LEU A 180 21.28 -2.91 2.65
CA LEU A 180 20.82 -3.68 1.49
C LEU A 180 20.38 -2.77 0.35
N ALA A 181 19.64 -1.70 0.65
CA ALA A 181 19.20 -0.72 -0.34
C ALA A 181 20.39 -0.02 -1.00
N GLN A 182 21.37 0.43 -0.22
CA GLN A 182 22.58 1.09 -0.74
C GLN A 182 23.44 0.16 -1.60
N ARG A 183 23.57 -1.11 -1.20
CA ARG A 183 24.28 -2.12 -1.97
C ARG A 183 23.60 -2.43 -3.30
N LEU A 184 22.27 -2.58 -3.31
CA LEU A 184 21.50 -2.74 -4.55
C LEU A 184 21.62 -1.51 -5.44
N LYS A 185 21.49 -0.31 -4.86
CA LYS A 185 21.63 0.96 -5.57
C LYS A 185 22.99 1.05 -6.28
N SER A 186 24.06 0.72 -5.56
CA SER A 186 25.43 0.75 -6.09
C SER A 186 25.69 -0.33 -7.13
N ALA A 187 25.23 -1.57 -6.90
CA ALA A 187 25.47 -2.70 -7.78
C ALA A 187 24.80 -2.57 -9.16
N PHE A 188 23.64 -1.93 -9.22
CA PHE A 188 22.84 -1.82 -10.44
C PHE A 188 22.68 -0.39 -10.97
N GLY A 189 23.31 0.60 -10.32
CA GLY A 189 23.23 2.00 -10.74
C GLY A 189 21.82 2.60 -10.62
N LEU A 190 21.05 2.19 -9.61
CA LEU A 190 19.70 2.72 -9.40
C LEU A 190 19.77 4.19 -8.95
N GLY A 191 18.79 4.99 -9.40
CA GLY A 191 18.56 6.32 -8.86
C GLY A 191 18.07 6.23 -7.42
N GLU A 192 17.17 5.31 -7.12
CA GLU A 192 16.64 5.08 -5.77
C GLU A 192 16.37 3.60 -5.48
N CYS A 193 16.50 3.22 -4.21
CA CYS A 193 16.14 1.87 -3.76
C CYS A 193 15.60 1.92 -2.34
N MET A 194 14.45 1.27 -2.13
CA MET A 194 13.83 1.11 -0.81
C MET A 194 13.66 -0.37 -0.53
N VAL A 195 14.21 -0.82 0.60
CA VAL A 195 14.06 -2.19 1.09
C VAL A 195 13.23 -2.13 2.37
N ILE A 196 12.10 -2.83 2.41
CA ILE A 196 11.31 -2.97 3.64
C ILE A 196 11.80 -4.18 4.44
N PRO A 197 11.77 -4.14 5.79
CA PRO A 197 12.19 -5.26 6.62
C PRO A 197 11.32 -6.49 6.36
N SER A 198 11.77 -7.70 6.68
CA SER A 198 10.88 -8.86 6.72
C SER A 198 9.88 -8.74 7.88
N ASP A 199 8.64 -9.20 7.70
CA ASP A 199 7.69 -9.41 8.80
C ASP A 199 7.44 -10.91 9.05
N GLY A 200 8.36 -11.77 8.59
CA GLY A 200 8.25 -13.22 8.78
C GLY A 200 7.16 -13.88 7.93
N GLY A 201 6.65 -13.19 6.90
CA GLY A 201 5.60 -13.72 6.03
C GLY A 201 4.19 -13.58 6.59
N LEU A 202 4.00 -12.73 7.62
CA LEU A 202 2.69 -12.43 8.20
C LEU A 202 1.72 -11.83 7.18
N ARG A 203 2.23 -11.04 6.22
CA ARG A 203 1.46 -10.45 5.13
C ARG A 203 2.11 -10.73 3.78
N PRO A 204 1.32 -10.78 2.69
CA PRO A 204 1.87 -10.91 1.35
C PRO A 204 2.88 -9.79 1.03
N PRO A 205 4.03 -10.10 0.38
CA PRO A 205 5.00 -9.09 -0.02
C PRO A 205 4.37 -7.98 -0.86
N SER A 206 3.41 -8.29 -1.73
CA SER A 206 2.72 -7.30 -2.59
C SER A 206 2.01 -6.20 -1.80
N GLU A 207 1.35 -6.54 -0.69
CA GLU A 207 0.64 -5.54 0.15
C GLU A 207 1.65 -4.61 0.83
N ARG A 208 2.68 -5.19 1.43
CA ARG A 208 3.68 -4.44 2.21
C ARG A 208 4.54 -3.55 1.31
N ILE A 209 4.96 -4.08 0.17
CA ILE A 209 5.71 -3.35 -0.85
C ILE A 209 4.82 -2.30 -1.50
N GLY A 210 3.53 -2.59 -1.73
CA GLY A 210 2.56 -1.62 -2.23
C GLY A 210 2.47 -0.39 -1.32
N ARG A 211 2.32 -0.59 -0.01
CA ARG A 211 2.29 0.52 0.97
C ARG A 211 3.59 1.34 1.00
N ALA A 212 4.75 0.69 0.95
CA ALA A 212 6.03 1.39 0.90
C ALA A 212 6.23 2.13 -0.43
N GLY A 213 5.81 1.52 -1.54
CA GLY A 213 5.81 2.12 -2.86
C GLY A 213 4.88 3.33 -2.93
N ALA A 214 3.77 3.35 -2.19
CA ALA A 214 2.87 4.50 -2.10
C ALA A 214 3.55 5.70 -1.44
N GLN A 215 4.31 5.46 -0.36
CA GLN A 215 5.11 6.48 0.30
C GLN A 215 6.22 7.02 -0.60
N TYR A 216 6.91 6.13 -1.32
CA TYR A 216 7.92 6.54 -2.30
C TYR A 216 7.31 7.36 -3.45
N LEU A 217 6.20 6.90 -4.02
CA LEU A 217 5.55 7.57 -5.14
C LEU A 217 5.03 8.96 -4.75
N ASP A 218 4.47 9.12 -3.55
CA ASP A 218 4.00 10.42 -3.04
C ASP A 218 5.12 11.47 -2.97
N GLN A 219 6.33 11.05 -2.57
CA GLN A 219 7.53 11.88 -2.51
C GLN A 219 8.13 12.17 -3.89
N GLU A 220 8.09 11.18 -4.78
CA GLU A 220 8.68 11.25 -6.12
C GLU A 220 7.82 12.08 -7.10
N LEU A 221 6.51 12.17 -6.87
CA LEU A 221 5.57 12.89 -7.76
C LEU A 221 5.54 14.40 -7.52
N SER A 222 5.59 15.14 -8.62
CA SER A 222 5.40 16.58 -8.73
C SER A 222 4.18 16.93 -9.60
N ASN A 223 3.60 18.11 -9.38
CA ASN A 223 2.51 18.60 -10.23
C ASN A 223 3.02 18.84 -11.67
N GLY A 224 2.27 18.38 -12.67
CA GLY A 224 2.68 18.39 -14.07
C GLY A 224 3.30 17.08 -14.57
N ASP A 225 3.51 16.10 -13.68
CA ASP A 225 4.03 14.78 -14.07
C ASP A 225 3.04 13.99 -14.92
N VAL A 226 3.59 13.21 -15.86
CA VAL A 226 2.84 12.23 -16.65
C VAL A 226 3.29 10.84 -16.21
N LEU A 227 2.50 10.24 -15.32
CA LEU A 227 2.76 8.94 -14.72
C LEU A 227 2.14 7.84 -15.58
N GLY A 228 2.96 7.08 -16.29
CA GLY A 228 2.57 5.81 -16.88
C GLY A 228 2.37 4.75 -15.79
N VAL A 229 1.27 4.01 -15.84
CA VAL A 229 0.94 2.96 -14.87
C VAL A 229 0.65 1.67 -15.62
N ALA A 230 1.42 0.63 -15.30
CA ALA A 230 1.11 -0.74 -15.69
C ALA A 230 0.04 -1.30 -14.73
N TRP A 231 0.20 -2.53 -14.24
CA TRP A 231 -0.81 -3.17 -13.40
C TRP A 231 -0.20 -4.32 -12.59
N GLY A 232 -0.99 -4.84 -11.65
CA GLY A 232 -0.68 -6.02 -10.84
C GLY A 232 -0.99 -5.82 -9.36
N HIS A 233 -0.98 -6.89 -8.58
CA HIS A 233 -1.33 -6.86 -7.15
C HIS A 233 -0.56 -5.80 -6.35
N THR A 234 0.75 -5.66 -6.58
CA THR A 234 1.57 -4.67 -5.87
C THR A 234 1.23 -3.23 -6.28
N VAL A 235 0.89 -3.01 -7.56
CA VAL A 235 0.51 -1.69 -8.08
C VAL A 235 -0.87 -1.29 -7.56
N LEU A 236 -1.81 -2.24 -7.48
CA LEU A 236 -3.12 -2.00 -6.87
C LEU A 236 -2.98 -1.66 -5.38
N ALA A 237 -2.23 -2.47 -4.62
CA ALA A 237 -1.99 -2.21 -3.21
C ALA A 237 -1.33 -0.85 -2.97
N LEU A 238 -0.45 -0.42 -3.89
CA LEU A 238 0.09 0.94 -3.89
C LEU A 238 -1.00 1.99 -4.10
N ALA A 239 -1.82 1.83 -5.15
CA ALA A 239 -2.89 2.76 -5.47
C ALA A 239 -3.87 2.97 -4.30
N GLU A 240 -4.20 1.89 -3.59
CA GLU A 240 -5.08 1.91 -2.41
C GLU A 240 -4.45 2.62 -1.19
N ASN A 241 -3.12 2.61 -1.09
CA ASN A 241 -2.38 3.22 0.03
C ASN A 241 -1.80 4.60 -0.29
N LEU A 242 -1.92 5.08 -1.53
CA LEU A 242 -1.42 6.39 -1.94
C LEU A 242 -2.14 7.49 -1.18
N PRO A 243 -1.47 8.45 -0.52
CA PRO A 243 -2.12 9.58 0.12
C PRO A 243 -2.89 10.44 -0.88
N GLU A 244 -3.88 11.19 -0.39
CA GLU A 244 -4.58 12.15 -1.23
C GLU A 244 -3.73 13.42 -1.40
N LYS A 245 -3.55 13.86 -2.64
CA LYS A 245 -2.73 15.03 -3.03
C LYS A 245 -3.38 15.70 -4.22
N ILE A 246 -3.31 17.02 -4.33
CA ILE A 246 -3.93 17.77 -5.44
C ILE A 246 -2.86 18.07 -6.49
N MET A 247 -2.95 17.43 -7.65
CA MET A 247 -2.02 17.62 -8.79
C MET A 247 -2.79 17.74 -10.11
N PRO A 248 -3.51 18.84 -10.33
CA PRO A 248 -4.44 18.99 -11.46
C PRO A 248 -3.74 19.09 -12.82
N GLU A 249 -2.45 19.42 -12.86
CA GLU A 249 -1.67 19.46 -14.09
C GLU A 249 -1.05 18.10 -14.44
N SER A 250 -1.09 17.15 -13.50
CA SER A 250 -0.57 15.81 -13.70
C SER A 250 -1.57 14.91 -14.44
N SER A 251 -1.05 13.89 -15.11
CA SER A 251 -1.83 12.85 -15.79
C SER A 251 -1.36 11.47 -15.38
N VAL A 252 -2.30 10.54 -15.19
CA VAL A 252 -2.04 9.12 -14.94
C VAL A 252 -2.51 8.35 -16.18
N VAL A 253 -1.58 7.63 -16.81
CA VAL A 253 -1.75 7.05 -18.15
C VAL A 253 -1.63 5.53 -18.08
N GLN A 254 -2.62 4.81 -18.58
CA GLN A 254 -2.55 3.36 -18.73
C GLN A 254 -1.58 2.99 -19.85
N VAL A 255 -0.57 2.16 -19.55
CA VAL A 255 0.49 1.82 -20.52
C VAL A 255 0.32 0.46 -21.20
N ILE A 256 -0.72 -0.30 -20.86
CA ILE A 256 -1.01 -1.61 -21.47
C ILE A 256 -2.52 -1.74 -21.65
N GLY A 257 -2.97 -2.36 -22.75
CA GLY A 257 -4.40 -2.57 -22.97
C GLY A 257 -5.05 -3.43 -21.88
N SER A 258 -6.37 -3.55 -21.93
CA SER A 258 -7.18 -4.29 -20.96
C SER A 258 -6.96 -5.81 -21.07
N GLN A 259 -6.93 -6.52 -19.94
CA GLN A 259 -6.83 -7.98 -19.90
C GLN A 259 -8.20 -8.65 -19.93
N ARG A 260 -8.25 -9.94 -20.28
CA ARG A 260 -9.50 -10.71 -20.32
C ARG A 260 -9.95 -11.10 -18.92
N GLY A 261 -10.83 -10.28 -18.34
CA GLY A 261 -11.54 -10.59 -17.10
C GLY A 261 -10.65 -10.54 -15.86
N ALA A 262 -11.18 -9.97 -14.79
CA ALA A 262 -10.49 -9.90 -13.52
C ALA A 262 -10.59 -11.26 -12.79
N TYR A 263 -9.70 -12.21 -13.11
CA TYR A 263 -9.61 -13.48 -12.37
C TYR A 263 -9.46 -13.24 -10.85
N ASP A 264 -8.76 -12.15 -10.48
CA ASP A 264 -8.52 -11.71 -9.10
C ASP A 264 -9.24 -10.40 -8.73
N GLY A 265 -10.26 -10.00 -9.50
CA GLY A 265 -11.13 -8.87 -9.14
C GLY A 265 -10.56 -7.46 -9.31
N PHE A 266 -9.41 -7.28 -10.01
CA PHE A 266 -8.91 -5.97 -10.40
C PHE A 266 -8.39 -5.89 -11.85
N THR A 267 -8.36 -4.68 -12.43
CA THR A 267 -7.86 -4.41 -13.79
C THR A 267 -6.80 -3.30 -13.85
N ALA A 268 -6.15 -3.15 -15.02
CA ALA A 268 -5.22 -2.04 -15.27
C ALA A 268 -5.91 -0.67 -15.19
N GLU A 269 -7.14 -0.58 -15.68
CA GLU A 269 -7.98 0.63 -15.64
C GLU A 269 -8.26 1.06 -14.20
N GLU A 270 -8.51 0.11 -13.30
CA GLU A 270 -8.77 0.39 -11.89
C GLU A 270 -7.54 0.93 -11.17
N CYS A 271 -6.35 0.38 -11.45
CA CYS A 271 -5.09 0.92 -10.91
C CYS A 271 -4.90 2.39 -11.31
N VAL A 272 -5.09 2.70 -12.59
CA VAL A 272 -4.97 4.06 -13.13
C VAL A 272 -6.02 4.99 -12.53
N ALA A 273 -7.28 4.54 -12.48
CA ALA A 273 -8.39 5.32 -11.94
C ALA A 273 -8.23 5.61 -10.43
N PHE A 274 -7.75 4.64 -9.64
CA PHE A 274 -7.51 4.84 -8.21
C PHE A 274 -6.39 5.86 -7.97
N ILE A 275 -5.25 5.71 -8.65
CA ILE A 275 -4.14 6.66 -8.54
C ILE A 275 -4.60 8.05 -8.97
N ALA A 276 -5.24 8.19 -10.13
CA ALA A 276 -5.73 9.47 -10.63
C ALA A 276 -6.70 10.16 -9.65
N ARG A 277 -7.62 9.40 -9.04
CA ARG A 277 -8.56 9.92 -8.03
C ARG A 277 -7.85 10.41 -6.78
N ARG A 278 -6.86 9.66 -6.27
CA ARG A 278 -6.08 10.07 -5.09
C ARG A 278 -5.23 11.32 -5.35
N LEU A 279 -4.78 11.49 -6.59
CA LEU A 279 -3.93 12.61 -7.00
C LEU A 279 -4.72 13.82 -7.55
N HIS A 280 -6.04 13.74 -7.66
CA HIS A 280 -6.87 14.72 -8.39
C HIS A 280 -6.30 15.06 -9.78
N ALA A 281 -5.72 14.06 -10.43
CA ALA A 281 -5.01 14.17 -11.69
C ALA A 281 -5.90 13.66 -12.84
N ARG A 282 -5.53 13.99 -14.09
CA ARG A 282 -6.25 13.49 -15.26
C ARG A 282 -6.02 11.98 -15.41
N SER A 283 -7.10 11.20 -15.50
CA SER A 283 -7.04 9.77 -15.82
C SER A 283 -7.11 9.55 -17.34
N ILE A 284 -6.16 8.80 -17.91
CA ILE A 284 -6.08 8.46 -19.33
C ILE A 284 -5.96 6.94 -19.46
N ASN A 285 -7.10 6.28 -19.71
CA ASN A 285 -7.14 4.83 -19.95
C ASN A 285 -6.85 4.51 -21.42
N LEU A 286 -6.33 3.31 -21.68
CA LEU A 286 -6.06 2.80 -23.03
C LEU A 286 -7.27 1.99 -23.50
N HIS A 287 -7.97 2.46 -24.53
CA HIS A 287 -9.26 1.88 -24.96
C HIS A 287 -9.08 0.72 -25.94
N ALA A 288 -8.26 -0.26 -25.58
CA ALA A 288 -8.00 -1.43 -26.40
C ALA A 288 -7.62 -2.65 -25.55
N PRO A 289 -7.93 -3.88 -26.00
CA PRO A 289 -7.42 -5.09 -25.36
C PRO A 289 -5.89 -5.17 -25.42
N ALA A 290 -5.26 -5.75 -24.40
CA ALA A 290 -3.81 -5.92 -24.32
C ALA A 290 -3.27 -6.81 -25.45
N SER A 291 -4.00 -7.86 -25.81
CA SER A 291 -3.63 -8.85 -26.83
C SER A 291 -4.82 -9.07 -27.78
N LEU A 292 -4.57 -8.99 -29.08
CA LEU A 292 -5.58 -9.11 -30.12
C LEU A 292 -5.48 -10.44 -30.87
N SER A 293 -6.52 -10.78 -31.65
CA SER A 293 -6.56 -12.02 -32.43
C SER A 293 -5.53 -12.07 -33.55
N SER A 294 -5.11 -10.93 -34.12
CA SER A 294 -4.16 -10.88 -35.23
C SER A 294 -3.33 -9.59 -35.22
N ALA A 295 -2.16 -9.63 -35.87
CA ALA A 295 -1.31 -8.46 -36.05
C ALA A 295 -1.99 -7.39 -36.92
N ALA A 296 -2.71 -7.82 -37.96
CA ALA A 296 -3.48 -6.91 -38.82
C ALA A 296 -4.55 -6.12 -38.04
N LEU A 297 -5.24 -6.75 -37.09
CA LEU A 297 -6.20 -6.05 -36.23
C LEU A 297 -5.49 -5.08 -35.28
N ARG A 298 -4.31 -5.44 -34.79
CA ARG A 298 -3.47 -4.55 -33.97
C ARG A 298 -3.07 -3.31 -34.73
N ASP A 299 -2.56 -3.48 -35.95
CA ASP A 299 -2.13 -2.36 -36.78
C ASP A 299 -3.33 -1.48 -37.17
N ALA A 300 -4.50 -2.07 -37.45
CA ALA A 300 -5.72 -1.31 -37.70
C ALA A 300 -6.18 -0.48 -36.49
N LEU A 301 -6.16 -1.05 -35.27
CA LEU A 301 -6.50 -0.29 -34.05
C LEU A 301 -5.48 0.81 -33.74
N LEU A 302 -4.21 0.62 -34.06
CA LEU A 302 -3.18 1.66 -33.90
C LEU A 302 -3.36 2.85 -34.87
N LEU A 303 -4.18 2.70 -35.93
CA LEU A 303 -4.53 3.80 -36.83
C LEU A 303 -5.73 4.63 -36.32
N GLU A 304 -6.47 4.13 -35.32
CA GLU A 304 -7.60 4.85 -34.75
C GLU A 304 -7.11 6.13 -34.02
N PRO A 305 -7.63 7.33 -34.37
CA PRO A 305 -7.15 8.59 -33.80
C PRO A 305 -7.14 8.62 -32.26
N THR A 306 -8.15 8.04 -31.62
CA THR A 306 -8.23 7.94 -30.16
C THR A 306 -7.06 7.15 -29.57
N ILE A 307 -6.69 6.04 -30.21
CA ILE A 307 -5.58 5.20 -29.78
C ILE A 307 -4.25 5.91 -30.04
N GLN A 308 -4.10 6.62 -31.16
CA GLN A 308 -2.91 7.42 -31.46
C GLN A 308 -2.66 8.52 -30.42
N GLU A 309 -3.71 9.22 -29.98
CA GLU A 309 -3.61 10.22 -28.91
C GLU A 309 -3.15 9.56 -27.60
N GLN A 310 -3.73 8.41 -27.24
CA GLN A 310 -3.34 7.65 -26.04
C GLN A 310 -1.88 7.21 -26.09
N PHE A 311 -1.40 6.71 -27.23
CA PHE A 311 0.02 6.36 -27.41
C PHE A 311 0.95 7.58 -27.38
N THR A 312 0.47 8.75 -27.82
CA THR A 312 1.23 10.00 -27.66
C THR A 312 1.42 10.32 -26.18
N ARG A 313 0.39 10.10 -25.35
CA ARG A 313 0.49 10.27 -23.88
C ARG A 313 1.37 9.23 -23.21
N ILE A 314 1.30 7.96 -23.65
CA ILE A 314 2.20 6.91 -23.17
C ILE A 314 3.66 7.30 -23.45
N ARG A 315 3.97 7.81 -24.64
CA ARG A 315 5.32 8.26 -25.02
C ARG A 315 5.77 9.53 -24.32
N SER A 316 4.85 10.36 -23.82
CA SER A 316 5.18 11.55 -23.03
C SER A 316 5.33 11.27 -21.53
N CYS A 317 5.21 10.00 -21.09
CA CYS A 317 5.39 9.65 -19.69
C CYS A 317 6.82 9.99 -19.22
N ASN A 318 6.93 10.79 -18.17
CA ASN A 318 8.21 11.10 -17.53
C ASN A 318 8.50 10.17 -16.34
N LYS A 319 7.45 9.52 -15.81
CA LYS A 319 7.55 8.50 -14.78
C LYS A 319 6.75 7.27 -15.19
N LEU A 320 7.21 6.08 -14.81
CA LEU A 320 6.56 4.81 -15.09
C LEU A 320 6.50 3.97 -13.82
N LEU A 321 5.31 3.53 -13.41
CA LEU A 321 5.07 2.61 -12.29
C LEU A 321 4.68 1.23 -12.80
N PHE A 322 5.42 0.20 -12.39
CA PHE A 322 5.13 -1.18 -12.80
C PHE A 322 5.52 -2.21 -11.74
N GLY A 323 4.79 -3.34 -11.74
CA GLY A 323 5.23 -4.55 -11.07
C GLY A 323 6.12 -5.41 -11.98
N ILE A 324 6.86 -6.32 -11.37
CA ILE A 324 7.62 -7.36 -12.07
C ILE A 324 6.93 -8.70 -11.84
N CYS A 325 6.65 -9.42 -12.93
CA CYS A 325 6.04 -10.75 -12.89
C CYS A 325 7.07 -11.82 -13.23
N THR A 326 6.92 -13.00 -12.63
CA THR A 326 7.69 -14.21 -12.98
C THR A 326 7.04 -14.93 -14.16
N VAL A 327 7.77 -15.82 -14.82
CA VAL A 327 7.25 -16.65 -15.94
C VAL A 327 6.68 -18.00 -15.48
N LYS A 328 6.54 -18.22 -14.16
CA LYS A 328 5.94 -19.44 -13.62
C LYS A 328 4.46 -19.52 -13.98
N THR A 329 3.95 -20.73 -14.20
CA THR A 329 2.58 -20.98 -14.67
C THR A 329 1.47 -20.49 -13.72
N ASN A 330 1.77 -20.32 -12.44
CA ASN A 330 0.86 -19.78 -11.43
C ASN A 330 0.92 -18.24 -11.30
N SER A 331 1.61 -17.55 -12.21
CA SER A 331 1.79 -16.11 -12.14
C SER A 331 0.67 -15.35 -12.85
N LEU A 332 0.57 -14.06 -12.51
CA LEU A 332 -0.48 -13.16 -12.97
C LEU A 332 -0.54 -13.03 -14.51
N VAL A 333 0.58 -13.17 -15.21
CA VAL A 333 0.60 -13.12 -16.69
C VAL A 333 -0.22 -14.25 -17.32
N PHE A 334 -0.30 -15.41 -16.66
CA PHE A 334 -1.14 -16.53 -17.09
C PHE A 334 -2.58 -16.40 -16.60
N ALA A 335 -2.75 -16.06 -15.32
CA ALA A 335 -4.07 -15.96 -14.69
C ALA A 335 -4.98 -14.89 -15.37
N SER A 336 -4.37 -13.83 -15.92
CA SER A 336 -5.09 -12.77 -16.64
C SER A 336 -5.46 -13.10 -18.09
N GLY A 337 -5.07 -14.28 -18.58
CA GLY A 337 -5.30 -14.67 -19.98
C GLY A 337 -4.56 -13.81 -21.00
N LEU A 338 -3.50 -13.08 -20.58
CA LEU A 338 -2.70 -12.26 -21.48
C LEU A 338 -1.94 -13.12 -22.51
N ILE A 339 -1.50 -14.31 -22.08
CA ILE A 339 -0.79 -15.29 -22.88
C ILE A 339 -1.37 -16.68 -22.62
N SER A 340 -1.46 -17.52 -23.65
CA SER A 340 -1.79 -18.93 -23.46
C SER A 340 -0.61 -19.73 -22.90
N VAL A 341 -0.89 -20.87 -22.26
CA VAL A 341 0.16 -21.79 -21.79
C VAL A 341 1.06 -22.25 -22.94
N GLU A 342 0.49 -22.50 -24.13
CA GLU A 342 1.26 -22.93 -25.29
C GLU A 342 2.21 -21.84 -25.79
N GLU A 343 1.73 -20.61 -25.92
CA GLU A 343 2.56 -19.48 -26.33
C GLU A 343 3.68 -19.18 -25.31
N SER A 344 3.43 -19.42 -24.02
CA SER A 344 4.45 -19.21 -22.99
C SER A 344 5.66 -20.14 -23.14
N LYS A 345 5.46 -21.35 -23.68
CA LYS A 345 6.55 -22.33 -23.88
C LYS A 345 7.64 -21.75 -24.77
N TYR A 346 7.27 -20.95 -25.76
CA TYR A 346 8.24 -20.25 -26.62
C TYR A 346 9.15 -19.33 -25.79
N PHE A 347 8.57 -18.47 -24.95
CA PHE A 347 9.34 -17.52 -24.13
C PHE A 347 10.19 -18.25 -23.08
N ILE A 348 9.64 -19.28 -22.43
CA ILE A 348 10.37 -20.10 -21.47
C ILE A 348 11.55 -20.81 -22.15
N ALA A 349 11.34 -21.40 -23.33
CA ALA A 349 12.41 -22.06 -24.09
C ALA A 349 13.50 -21.08 -24.58
N LYS A 350 13.14 -19.80 -24.76
CA LYS A 350 14.08 -18.72 -25.08
C LYS A 350 14.77 -18.11 -23.86
N GLY A 351 14.52 -18.64 -22.65
CA GLY A 351 15.19 -18.20 -21.43
C GLY A 351 14.53 -17.01 -20.75
N ALA A 352 13.23 -16.77 -20.97
CA ALA A 352 12.51 -15.72 -20.27
C ALA A 352 12.55 -15.96 -18.76
N VAL A 353 12.90 -14.92 -18.00
CA VAL A 353 12.91 -14.96 -16.52
C VAL A 353 11.82 -14.08 -15.93
N GLY A 354 11.35 -13.07 -16.66
CA GLY A 354 10.36 -12.14 -16.15
C GLY A 354 9.55 -11.44 -17.24
N VAL A 355 8.52 -10.73 -16.77
CA VAL A 355 7.57 -9.97 -17.62
C VAL A 355 7.32 -8.60 -16.99
N ILE A 356 7.39 -7.54 -17.81
CA ILE A 356 6.99 -6.17 -17.46
C ILE A 356 6.03 -5.67 -18.53
N ALA A 357 4.85 -5.17 -18.13
CA ALA A 357 3.82 -4.67 -19.05
C ALA A 357 3.53 -5.63 -20.24
N GLY A 358 3.51 -6.94 -19.98
CA GLY A 358 3.25 -7.96 -21.00
C GLY A 358 4.42 -8.26 -21.94
N ARG A 359 5.60 -7.69 -21.71
CA ARG A 359 6.82 -7.92 -22.48
C ARG A 359 7.78 -8.82 -21.72
N PHE A 360 8.20 -9.90 -22.36
CA PHE A 360 9.10 -10.92 -21.78
C PHE A 360 10.56 -10.51 -21.96
N TYR A 361 11.40 -10.83 -20.98
CA TYR A 361 12.84 -10.59 -21.05
C TYR A 361 13.65 -11.73 -20.42
N ASP A 362 14.90 -11.85 -20.86
CA ASP A 362 15.86 -12.86 -20.38
C ASP A 362 16.59 -12.44 -19.09
N ALA A 363 17.50 -13.29 -18.62
CA ALA A 363 18.28 -13.06 -17.39
C ALA A 363 19.24 -11.84 -17.45
N GLN A 364 19.41 -11.24 -18.62
CA GLN A 364 20.17 -10.02 -18.88
C GLN A 364 19.24 -8.82 -19.09
N GLY A 365 17.93 -9.02 -18.95
CA GLY A 365 16.90 -8.00 -19.13
C GLY A 365 16.68 -7.62 -20.59
N LYS A 366 17.18 -8.41 -21.55
CA LYS A 366 16.97 -8.17 -22.97
C LYS A 366 15.58 -8.68 -23.38
N TRP A 367 14.89 -7.89 -24.19
CA TRP A 367 13.56 -8.25 -24.71
C TRP A 367 13.64 -9.52 -25.57
N ILE A 368 12.85 -10.53 -25.19
CA ILE A 368 12.57 -11.71 -26.01
C ILE A 368 11.33 -11.41 -26.85
N ARG A 369 11.52 -11.22 -28.16
CA ARG A 369 10.42 -10.99 -29.09
C ARG A 369 9.79 -12.31 -29.56
N GLY A 370 8.48 -12.33 -29.66
CA GLY A 370 7.70 -13.44 -30.22
C GLY A 370 6.47 -12.97 -30.98
N THR A 371 5.75 -13.89 -31.60
CA THR A 371 4.52 -13.61 -32.39
C THR A 371 3.40 -12.95 -31.55
N MET A 372 3.44 -13.12 -30.23
CA MET A 372 2.56 -12.39 -29.31
C MET A 372 2.78 -10.88 -29.40
N ASP A 373 4.03 -10.40 -29.51
CA ASP A 373 4.34 -8.97 -29.53
C ASP A 373 3.71 -8.26 -30.74
N ASP A 374 3.54 -8.97 -31.86
CA ASP A 374 2.90 -8.46 -33.07
C ASP A 374 1.40 -8.20 -32.87
N ARG A 375 0.78 -8.78 -31.85
CA ARG A 375 -0.65 -8.64 -31.53
C ARG A 375 -0.93 -7.82 -30.28
N MET A 376 0.12 -7.36 -29.60
CA MET A 376 0.02 -6.67 -28.32
C MET A 376 -0.16 -5.16 -28.49
N ILE A 377 -1.11 -4.59 -27.75
CA ILE A 377 -1.30 -3.14 -27.57
C ILE A 377 -0.82 -2.73 -26.18
N GLY A 378 0.23 -1.90 -26.16
CA GLY A 378 0.82 -1.36 -24.95
C GLY A 378 2.27 -0.95 -25.18
N ILE A 379 2.86 -0.35 -24.15
CA ILE A 379 4.24 0.09 -24.10
C ILE A 379 5.20 -1.06 -24.45
N THR A 380 6.24 -0.74 -25.21
CA THR A 380 7.32 -1.67 -25.54
C THR A 380 8.43 -1.58 -24.49
N LEU A 381 9.31 -2.59 -24.39
CA LEU A 381 10.48 -2.45 -23.49
C LEU A 381 11.43 -1.34 -23.96
N ASP A 382 11.50 -1.10 -25.27
CA ASP A 382 12.26 0.02 -25.83
C ASP A 382 11.68 1.38 -25.39
N ASP A 383 10.36 1.50 -25.26
CA ASP A 383 9.72 2.71 -24.74
C ASP A 383 9.86 2.81 -23.22
N VAL A 384 9.79 1.69 -22.48
CA VAL A 384 10.08 1.67 -21.04
C VAL A 384 11.44 2.29 -20.78
N LEU A 385 12.50 1.87 -21.49
CA LEU A 385 13.87 2.36 -21.31
C LEU A 385 14.02 3.88 -21.57
N LYS A 386 13.12 4.50 -22.35
CA LYS A 386 13.15 5.95 -22.63
C LYS A 386 12.56 6.78 -21.49
N VAL A 387 11.73 6.19 -20.63
CA VAL A 387 11.12 6.93 -19.51
C VAL A 387 12.19 7.22 -18.45
N PRO A 388 12.44 8.47 -18.02
CA PRO A 388 13.51 8.80 -17.08
C PRO A 388 13.37 8.11 -15.70
N THR A 389 12.19 8.21 -15.08
CA THR A 389 11.93 7.57 -13.77
C THR A 389 11.12 6.30 -13.95
N ARG A 390 11.67 5.14 -13.60
CA ARG A 390 11.07 3.81 -13.82
C ARG A 390 11.01 3.07 -12.49
N ILE A 391 9.84 3.13 -11.87
CA ILE A 391 9.55 2.69 -10.51
C ILE A 391 9.03 1.25 -10.55
N ALA A 392 9.90 0.31 -10.19
CA ALA A 392 9.52 -1.08 -9.99
C ALA A 392 9.10 -1.35 -8.54
N VAL A 393 7.88 -1.88 -8.37
CA VAL A 393 7.37 -2.35 -7.07
C VAL A 393 7.24 -3.87 -7.11
N ALA A 394 8.23 -4.58 -6.57
CA ALA A 394 8.28 -6.03 -6.67
C ALA A 394 9.13 -6.67 -5.57
N GLY A 395 8.67 -7.82 -5.10
CA GLY A 395 9.39 -8.66 -4.14
C GLY A 395 8.67 -9.98 -3.94
N GLY A 396 9.30 -10.86 -3.19
CA GLY A 396 8.94 -12.26 -3.04
C GLY A 396 10.02 -13.18 -3.61
N PRO A 397 10.34 -14.30 -2.91
CA PRO A 397 11.42 -15.20 -3.31
C PRO A 397 11.20 -15.81 -4.70
N ASP A 398 9.94 -15.98 -5.11
CA ASP A 398 9.51 -16.50 -6.39
C ASP A 398 9.82 -15.58 -7.58
N LYS A 399 10.08 -14.29 -7.31
CA LYS A 399 10.37 -13.25 -8.32
C LYS A 399 11.83 -12.84 -8.39
N THR A 400 12.70 -13.45 -7.58
CA THR A 400 14.13 -13.09 -7.50
C THR A 400 14.80 -13.09 -8.88
N ASP A 401 14.59 -14.13 -9.70
CA ASP A 401 15.18 -14.23 -11.05
C ASP A 401 14.68 -13.13 -11.99
N ALA A 402 13.37 -12.86 -11.95
CA ALA A 402 12.73 -11.82 -12.75
C ALA A 402 13.27 -10.43 -12.39
N ILE A 403 13.34 -10.13 -11.09
CA ILE A 403 13.83 -8.84 -10.59
C ILE A 403 15.32 -8.67 -10.93
N LEU A 404 16.13 -9.72 -10.75
CA LEU A 404 17.55 -9.68 -11.11
C LEU A 404 17.76 -9.46 -12.61
N GLY A 405 16.98 -10.13 -13.47
CA GLY A 405 17.02 -9.89 -14.92
C GLY A 405 16.65 -8.44 -15.28
N ALA A 406 15.58 -7.90 -14.68
CA ALA A 406 15.17 -6.52 -14.90
C ALA A 406 16.22 -5.51 -14.46
N LEU A 407 16.87 -5.74 -13.31
CA LEU A 407 17.96 -4.91 -12.79
C LEU A 407 19.18 -4.93 -13.73
N ARG A 408 19.57 -6.12 -14.21
CA ARG A 408 20.68 -6.26 -15.19
C ARG A 408 20.40 -5.55 -16.51
N GLY A 409 19.14 -5.54 -16.95
CA GLY A 409 18.72 -4.82 -18.15
C GLY A 409 18.53 -3.31 -17.97
N GLY A 410 18.73 -2.76 -16.76
CA GLY A 410 18.48 -1.34 -16.48
C GLY A 410 17.01 -0.92 -16.64
N LEU A 411 16.08 -1.88 -16.56
CA LEU A 411 14.65 -1.63 -16.77
C LEU A 411 14.07 -0.71 -15.68
N PRO A 412 14.31 -0.92 -14.38
CA PRO A 412 13.98 0.07 -13.35
C PRO A 412 15.12 1.08 -13.13
N THR A 413 14.77 2.31 -12.75
CA THR A 413 15.70 3.27 -12.11
C THR A 413 15.43 3.42 -10.62
N ALA A 414 14.24 3.02 -10.17
CA ALA A 414 13.89 2.92 -8.76
C ALA A 414 13.31 1.54 -8.44
N LEU A 415 13.77 0.91 -7.35
CA LEU A 415 13.27 -0.39 -6.90
C LEU A 415 12.76 -0.29 -5.46
N ILE A 416 11.50 -0.69 -5.25
CA ILE A 416 10.92 -0.90 -3.93
C ILE A 416 10.67 -2.40 -3.77
N THR A 417 11.34 -3.00 -2.79
CA THR A 417 11.36 -4.45 -2.56
C THR A 417 11.43 -4.78 -1.07
N ASP A 418 11.43 -6.07 -0.73
CA ASP A 418 11.55 -6.57 0.64
C ASP A 418 12.93 -7.20 0.91
N GLU A 419 13.30 -7.22 2.19
CA GLU A 419 14.60 -7.70 2.67
C GLU A 419 14.98 -9.10 2.15
N PRO A 420 14.11 -10.13 2.18
CA PRO A 420 14.48 -11.46 1.67
C PRO A 420 14.86 -11.42 0.18
N THR A 421 14.12 -10.67 -0.63
CA THR A 421 14.41 -10.51 -2.06
C THR A 421 15.72 -9.78 -2.27
N ALA A 422 15.93 -8.67 -1.55
CA ALA A 422 17.17 -7.90 -1.63
C ALA A 422 18.40 -8.75 -1.29
N ARG A 423 18.34 -9.54 -0.21
CA ARG A 423 19.41 -10.47 0.18
C ARG A 423 19.66 -11.53 -0.90
N ASN A 424 18.59 -12.14 -1.43
CA ASN A 424 18.72 -13.16 -2.47
C ASN A 424 19.34 -12.63 -3.76
N ILE A 425 19.03 -11.39 -4.14
CA ILE A 425 19.65 -10.71 -5.29
C ILE A 425 21.15 -10.49 -5.03
N LEU A 426 21.49 -9.89 -3.89
CA LEU A 426 22.88 -9.57 -3.54
C LEU A 426 23.76 -10.82 -3.38
N ASN A 427 23.20 -11.95 -2.96
CA ASN A 427 23.94 -13.22 -2.87
C ASN A 427 24.25 -13.86 -4.23
N ARG A 428 23.71 -13.31 -5.33
CA ARG A 428 23.88 -13.79 -6.70
C ARG A 428 24.68 -12.81 -7.58
N LEU A 429 25.19 -11.74 -6.97
CA LEU A 429 26.22 -10.88 -7.51
C LEU A 429 27.58 -11.46 -7.17
#